data_AF-A0A7C1NNY8-F1
#
_entry.id   AF-A0A7C1NNY8-F1
#
_cell.length_a   1.000
_cell.length_b   1.000
_cell.length_c   1.000
_cell.angle_alpha   90.00
_cell.angle_beta   90.00
_cell.angle_gamma   90.00
#
_symmetry.space_group_name_H-M   'P 1'
#
loop_
_entity.id
_entity.type
_entity.pdbx_description
1 polymer ?
#
loop_
_entity_poly.entity_id
_entity_poly.type
_entity_poly.pdbx_seq_one_letter_code
_entity_poly.pdbx_strand_id
1 'polypeptide(L)'
;MSCNPVKHLDLLQAADADNLHVNHSRIDSILVEKMELASGRLIAWENVVETAVIDRLIKLKVDTIGSDRPDLVLERLKVLT
;
A
#
# COMPACT_ATOMS: atom_id res chain seq x y z
N MET A 1 -7.40 -24.32 -11.98
CA MET A 1 -6.45 -24.04 -10.88
C MET A 1 -7.24 -23.37 -9.77
N SER A 2 -7.25 -23.94 -8.57
CA SER A 2 -7.87 -23.30 -7.41
C SER A 2 -6.88 -22.25 -6.89
N CYS A 3 -7.11 -20.97 -7.18
CA CYS A 3 -6.42 -19.91 -6.47
C CYS A 3 -6.99 -19.88 -5.05
N ASN A 4 -6.30 -20.53 -4.10
CA ASN A 4 -6.63 -20.33 -2.70
C ASN A 4 -6.43 -18.84 -2.39
N PRO A 5 -7.45 -18.12 -1.89
CA PRO A 5 -7.30 -16.73 -1.54
C PRO A 5 -6.21 -16.63 -0.48
N VAL A 6 -5.18 -15.86 -0.78
CA VAL A 6 -4.10 -15.57 0.16
C VAL A 6 -4.73 -14.88 1.37
N LYS A 7 -4.58 -15.46 2.56
CA LYS A 7 -4.96 -14.79 3.81
C LYS A 7 -3.77 -13.93 4.26
N HIS A 8 -3.79 -12.65 3.91
CA HIS A 8 -2.66 -11.74 4.10
C HIS A 8 -2.24 -11.62 5.58
N LEU A 9 -3.21 -11.75 6.49
CA LEU A 9 -2.98 -11.70 7.94
C LEU A 9 -2.24 -12.93 8.45
N ASP A 10 -2.65 -14.11 8.03
CA ASP A 10 -1.98 -15.37 8.36
C ASP A 10 -0.52 -15.35 7.85
N LEU A 11 -0.28 -14.72 6.69
CA LEU A 11 1.08 -14.53 6.15
C LEU A 11 1.93 -13.59 7.00
N LEU A 12 1.39 -12.45 7.42
CA LEU A 12 2.12 -11.49 8.27
C LEU A 12 2.44 -12.09 9.64
N GLN A 13 1.46 -12.76 10.25
CA GLN A 13 1.66 -13.43 11.54
C GLN A 13 2.65 -14.60 11.42
N ALA A 14 2.54 -15.42 10.38
CA ALA A 14 3.47 -16.53 10.17
C ALA A 14 4.89 -16.06 9.84
N ALA A 15 5.04 -14.88 9.24
CA ALA A 15 6.32 -14.27 8.93
C ALA A 15 6.89 -13.41 10.07
N ASP A 16 6.15 -13.24 11.18
CA ASP A 16 6.49 -12.32 12.28
C ASP A 16 6.82 -10.91 11.77
N ALA A 17 5.96 -10.37 10.91
CA ALA A 17 6.19 -9.11 10.19
C ALA A 17 5.11 -8.06 10.46
N ASP A 18 5.54 -6.82 10.70
CA ASP A 18 4.66 -5.68 10.96
C ASP A 18 4.15 -5.00 9.68
N ASN A 19 4.88 -5.15 8.57
CA ASN A 19 4.66 -4.38 7.34
C ASN A 19 4.53 -5.32 6.13
N LEU A 20 3.60 -4.99 5.23
CA LEU A 20 3.44 -5.66 3.96
C LEU A 20 3.86 -4.74 2.81
N HIS A 21 4.92 -5.10 2.11
CA HIS A 21 5.34 -4.42 0.89
C HIS A 21 4.59 -5.01 -0.31
N VAL A 22 3.85 -4.18 -1.04
CA VAL A 22 2.99 -4.61 -2.15
C VAL A 22 3.20 -3.71 -3.35
N ASN A 23 3.25 -4.30 -4.55
CA ASN A 23 3.20 -3.54 -5.80
C ASN A 23 1.94 -2.66 -5.80
N HIS A 24 2.11 -1.36 -6.01
CA HIS A 24 1.04 -0.37 -5.93
C HIS A 24 -0.20 -0.69 -6.78
N SER A 25 -0.05 -1.43 -7.88
CA SER A 25 -1.15 -1.87 -8.76
C SER A 25 -2.07 -2.92 -8.13
N ARG A 26 -1.61 -3.62 -7.09
CA ARG A 26 -2.36 -4.65 -6.36
C ARG A 26 -3.00 -4.13 -5.08
N ILE A 27 -2.85 -2.84 -4.79
CA ILE A 27 -3.42 -2.20 -3.61
C ILE A 27 -4.80 -1.66 -3.96
N ASP A 28 -5.80 -2.13 -3.23
CA ASP A 28 -7.18 -1.66 -3.26
C ASP A 28 -7.69 -1.36 -1.84
N SER A 29 -8.90 -0.82 -1.74
CA SER A 29 -9.50 -0.45 -0.45
C SER A 29 -9.76 -1.65 0.45
N ILE A 30 -10.05 -2.83 -0.11
CA ILE A 30 -10.32 -4.05 0.66
C ILE A 30 -9.03 -4.52 1.34
N LEU A 31 -7.90 -4.47 0.62
CA LEU A 31 -6.61 -4.81 1.18
C LEU A 31 -6.21 -3.85 2.30
N VAL A 32 -6.39 -2.53 2.09
CA VAL A 32 -6.09 -1.52 3.12
C VAL A 32 -6.91 -1.76 4.39
N GLU A 33 -8.23 -1.95 4.25
CA GLU A 33 -9.12 -2.19 5.41
C GLU A 33 -8.71 -3.43 6.21
N LYS A 34 -8.34 -4.52 5.51
CA LYS A 34 -7.84 -5.74 6.17
C LYS A 34 -6.54 -5.51 6.94
N MET A 35 -5.63 -4.70 6.38
CA MET A 35 -4.37 -4.37 7.04
C MET A 35 -4.60 -3.53 8.29
N GLU A 36 -5.48 -2.53 8.22
CA GLU A 36 -5.86 -1.67 9.35
C GLU A 36 -6.45 -2.50 10.50
N LEU A 37 -7.39 -3.42 10.20
CA LEU A 37 -7.97 -4.33 11.20
C LEU A 37 -6.93 -5.22 11.89
N ALA A 38 -5.83 -5.52 11.20
CA ALA A 38 -4.75 -6.33 11.73
C ALA A 38 -3.63 -5.53 12.40
N SER A 39 -3.77 -4.20 12.50
CA SER A 39 -2.72 -3.29 12.95
C SER A 39 -1.41 -3.40 12.14
N GLY A 40 -1.48 -3.93 10.92
CA GLY A 40 -0.35 -4.01 10.02
C GLY A 40 -0.28 -2.78 9.13
N ARG A 41 0.91 -2.46 8.63
CA ARG A 41 1.10 -1.31 7.72
C ARG A 41 1.29 -1.76 6.28
N LEU A 42 0.73 -1.01 5.34
CA LEU A 42 0.83 -1.28 3.92
C LEU A 42 1.81 -0.30 3.25
N ILE A 43 2.83 -0.86 2.62
CA ILE A 43 3.87 -0.09 1.93
C ILE A 43 3.72 -0.33 0.42
N ALA A 44 3.37 0.73 -0.30
CA ALA A 44 3.29 0.70 -1.75
C ALA A 44 4.69 0.77 -2.36
N TRP A 45 5.03 -0.19 -3.21
CA TRP A 45 6.31 -0.28 -3.91
C TRP A 45 6.10 -0.34 -5.42
N GLU A 46 7.19 -0.13 -6.18
CA GLU A 46 7.34 -0.25 -7.64
C GLU A 46 6.91 0.98 -8.45
N ASN A 47 7.85 1.52 -9.25
CA ASN A 47 7.71 2.61 -10.24
C ASN A 47 6.58 3.64 -9.99
N VAL A 48 6.44 4.14 -8.75
CA VAL A 48 5.44 5.14 -8.40
C VAL A 48 5.97 6.52 -8.80
N VAL A 49 5.85 6.88 -10.07
CA VAL A 49 6.32 8.18 -10.61
C VAL A 49 5.22 9.05 -11.19
N GLU A 50 4.02 8.50 -11.33
CA GLU A 50 2.85 9.17 -11.91
C GLU A 50 1.96 9.80 -10.83
N THR A 51 1.58 11.07 -11.02
CA THR A 51 0.73 11.81 -10.07
C THR A 51 -0.62 11.14 -9.85
N ALA A 52 -1.24 10.56 -10.89
CA ALA A 52 -2.51 9.84 -10.75
C ALA A 52 -2.40 8.60 -9.85
N VAL A 53 -1.26 7.90 -9.90
CA VAL A 53 -0.99 6.75 -9.04
C VAL A 53 -0.77 7.21 -7.60
N ILE A 54 0.05 8.25 -7.40
CA ILE A 54 0.32 8.85 -6.09
C ILE A 54 -1.00 9.29 -5.44
N ASP A 55 -1.84 10.02 -6.17
CA ASP A 55 -3.14 10.49 -5.69
C ASP A 55 -4.06 9.36 -5.26
N ARG A 56 -4.08 8.27 -6.03
CA ARG A 56 -4.84 7.06 -5.68
C ARG A 56 -4.34 6.48 -4.36
N LEU A 57 -3.03 6.32 -4.20
CA LEU A 57 -2.43 5.75 -3.00
C LEU A 57 -2.69 6.62 -1.75
N ILE A 58 -2.59 7.95 -1.88
CA ILE A 58 -2.93 8.90 -0.80
C ILE A 58 -4.41 8.77 -0.42
N LYS A 59 -5.32 8.71 -1.41
CA LYS A 59 -6.76 8.53 -1.15
C LYS A 59 -7.09 7.20 -0.50
N LEU A 60 -6.36 6.15 -0.87
CA LEU A 60 -6.44 4.83 -0.23
C LEU A 60 -5.81 4.82 1.17
N LYS A 61 -5.15 5.91 1.59
CA LYS A 61 -4.48 6.05 2.90
C LYS A 61 -3.46 4.95 3.17
N VAL A 62 -2.67 4.58 2.16
CA VAL A 62 -1.53 3.68 2.39
C VAL A 62 -0.52 4.33 3.33
N ASP A 63 0.10 3.54 4.21
CA ASP A 63 1.01 4.07 5.23
C ASP A 63 2.29 4.66 4.66
N THR A 64 2.79 4.10 3.55
CA THR A 64 4.05 4.55 2.93
C THR A 64 4.00 4.35 1.42
N ILE A 65 4.57 5.32 0.70
CA ILE A 65 4.74 5.29 -0.76
C ILE A 65 6.24 5.29 -1.08
N GLY A 66 6.75 4.17 -1.58
CA GLY A 66 8.08 4.07 -2.18
C GLY A 66 8.05 4.62 -3.61
N SER A 67 8.83 5.66 -3.89
CA SER A 67 8.80 6.38 -5.16
C SER A 67 10.20 6.86 -5.57
N ASP A 68 10.50 6.77 -6.87
CA ASP A 68 11.69 7.38 -7.47
C ASP A 68 11.53 8.89 -7.72
N ARG A 69 10.33 9.42 -7.45
CA ARG A 69 9.96 10.86 -7.52
C ARG A 69 9.37 11.33 -6.17
N PRO A 70 10.15 11.27 -5.08
CA PRO A 70 9.67 11.67 -3.76
C PRO A 70 9.26 13.16 -3.71
N ASP A 71 9.83 14.00 -4.59
CA ASP A 71 9.43 15.39 -4.79
C ASP A 71 7.94 15.50 -5.15
N LEU A 72 7.47 14.69 -6.10
CA LEU A 72 6.07 14.66 -6.51
C LEU A 72 5.17 14.14 -5.38
N VAL A 73 5.60 13.09 -4.66
CA VAL A 73 4.82 12.55 -3.53
C VAL A 73 4.59 13.63 -2.47
N LEU A 74 5.64 14.35 -2.08
CA LEU A 74 5.56 15.43 -1.09
C LEU A 74 4.69 16.59 -1.57
N GLU A 75 4.76 16.95 -2.86
CA GLU A 75 3.88 17.98 -3.43
C GLU A 75 2.41 17.55 -3.36
N ARG A 76 2.10 16.31 -3.77
CA ARG A 76 0.72 15.81 -3.76
C ARG A 76 0.16 15.66 -2.35
N LEU A 77 0.97 15.22 -1.38
CA LEU A 77 0.55 15.14 0.03
C LEU A 77 0.09 16.52 0.54
N LYS A 78 0.86 17.59 0.31
CA LYS A 78 0.47 18.94 0.74
C LYS A 78 -0.85 19.45 0.15
N VAL A 79 -1.25 18.93 -1.00
CA VAL A 79 -2.47 19.35 -1.72
C VAL A 79 -3.69 18.51 -1.31
N LEU A 80 -3.49 17.25 -0.93
CA LEU A 80 -4.56 16.26 -0.78
C LEU A 80 -4.84 15.82 0.67
N THR A 81 -3.99 16.21 1.63
CA THR A 81 -4.21 16.00 3.07
C THR A 81 -4.59 17.29 3.77
#